data_AF-A0A0F9W6D9-F1
#
_entry.id   AF-A0A0F9W6D9-F1
#
_cell.length_a   1.000
_cell.length_b   1.000
_cell.length_c   1.000
_cell.angle_alpha   90.00
_cell.angle_beta   90.00
_cell.angle_gamma   90.00
#
_symmetry.space_group_name_H-M   'P 1'
#
loop_
_entity.id
_entity.type
_entity.pdbx_description
1 polymer ?
#
loop_
_entity_poly.entity_id
_entity_poly.type
_entity_poly.pdbx_seq_one_letter_code
_entity_poly.pdbx_strand_id
1 'polypeptide(L)'
;MKLLMLLCLCFAPAMASAATPQFNYLLHCGGCHIEDGSGMGDIVPDLNEDLGYFASFTEGRSYLVRVPGASHSPLSDGDLTEVMNWMLRTFAAADEPELYSEAEVTANRRIRMNDVHAVRKQLLELKDNPDAGMSPAPQTTAAPQAFVGPQQPADQEAPEQLASLSVATSATPPPTLTPEQQLAFGEALFFDTSLSRFGNQACASCHDPGRAFADQRSMTVGSGASIGSDGSSTGHRNAPSLTYVAATPAFTLNDTTQTSPPAQNRSRVAATAKAADTIRGGFFWDGREPTLENQVLTPFVNAREMGLQDLSELVERVAGSERYQPYLGDVTGDAVSPAHMSGLIAKSLATYLRSDTFNSYDSRYDRFVRGEITATAQEMAGMGLFFSPGFTNCATCHQSSTAAYATNELFSNHRYENIGTPINQDLLTLNGMGTDFRDPGLAANPALAAGFDPSDINARFKVPSLRNVAVTAPYMHNGVFSELDTVLRFYNHYNETGASGQINPETGQPWTEANNPDGVATDKLRVGFPLSERQLAALSAFLRMLTDQRYEHLLP
;
A
#
# COMPACT_ATOMS: atom_id res chain seq x y z
N MET A 1 32.99 22.93 45.55
CA MET A 1 32.14 24.16 45.67
C MET A 1 31.75 24.56 44.25
N LYS A 2 30.53 24.46 43.73
CA LYS A 2 29.16 24.13 44.18
C LYS A 2 28.55 23.38 42.98
N LEU A 3 28.13 22.12 43.07
CA LEU A 3 26.83 21.62 43.55
C LEU A 3 25.61 22.40 42.99
N LEU A 4 24.74 21.62 42.32
CA LEU A 4 23.29 21.76 42.19
C LEU A 4 22.74 22.41 40.91
N MET A 5 22.39 21.56 39.92
CA MET A 5 21.13 21.73 39.17
C MET A 5 20.68 20.38 38.57
N LEU A 6 19.59 19.85 39.15
CA LEU A 6 18.53 18.95 38.64
C LEU A 6 18.95 17.93 37.55
N LEU A 7 19.03 16.62 37.77
CA LEU A 7 18.03 15.66 38.28
C LEU A 7 16.59 15.90 37.77
N CYS A 8 16.35 15.60 36.49
CA CYS A 8 15.03 15.20 35.97
C CYS A 8 15.18 14.64 34.55
N LEU A 9 15.43 13.33 34.42
CA LEU A 9 15.26 12.57 33.15
C LEU A 9 15.17 11.08 33.49
N CYS A 10 14.18 10.73 34.31
CA CYS A 10 13.70 9.37 34.46
C CYS A 10 12.17 9.44 34.48
N PHE A 11 11.57 9.57 33.29
CA PHE A 11 10.20 9.16 32.94
C PHE A 11 10.01 9.47 31.44
N ALA A 12 10.60 8.66 30.58
CA ALA A 12 9.99 8.39 29.28
C ALA A 12 9.13 7.14 29.52
N PRO A 13 7.80 7.25 29.61
CA PRO A 13 6.99 6.06 29.67
C PRO A 13 7.07 5.40 28.30
N ALA A 14 7.26 4.08 28.31
CA ALA A 14 6.84 3.22 27.22
C ALA A 14 5.36 3.55 26.91
N MET A 15 5.12 4.34 25.87
CA MET A 15 3.78 4.65 25.35
C MET A 15 3.80 4.41 23.83
N ALA A 16 4.23 3.21 23.45
CA ALA A 16 4.08 2.68 22.10
C ALA A 16 3.33 1.32 22.13
N SER A 17 2.50 1.08 23.17
CA SER A 17 1.89 -0.24 23.43
C SER A 17 0.48 -0.20 24.01
N ALA A 18 -0.34 0.82 23.74
CA ALA A 18 -1.75 0.72 24.08
C ALA A 18 -2.58 1.44 23.02
N ALA A 19 -2.80 0.76 21.89
CA ALA A 19 -4.02 0.97 21.14
C ALA A 19 -5.20 0.93 22.13
N THR A 20 -6.09 1.92 22.09
CA THR A 20 -7.25 1.92 23.00
C THR A 20 -8.11 0.68 22.76
N PRO A 21 -8.86 0.19 23.77
CA PRO A 21 -9.77 -0.94 23.59
C PRO A 21 -10.79 -0.74 22.45
N GLN A 22 -11.28 0.49 22.27
CA GLN A 22 -12.14 0.87 21.13
C GLN A 22 -11.41 0.70 19.79
N PHE A 23 -10.15 1.13 19.71
CA PHE A 23 -9.36 1.00 18.50
C PHE A 23 -9.06 -0.48 18.18
N ASN A 24 -8.70 -1.27 19.19
CA ASN A 24 -8.50 -2.71 19.05
C ASN A 24 -9.80 -3.44 18.67
N TYR A 25 -10.96 -2.99 19.18
CA TYR A 25 -12.27 -3.47 18.72
C TYR A 25 -12.46 -3.19 17.22
N LEU A 26 -12.29 -1.95 16.77
CA LEU A 26 -12.51 -1.58 15.37
C LEU A 26 -11.58 -2.33 14.40
N LEU A 27 -10.35 -2.60 14.83
CA LEU A 27 -9.37 -3.33 14.04
C LEU A 27 -9.67 -4.84 13.97
N HIS A 28 -10.01 -5.47 15.09
CA HIS A 28 -10.08 -6.94 15.16
C HIS A 28 -11.50 -7.50 15.15
N CYS A 29 -12.50 -6.67 15.45
CA CYS A 29 -13.91 -7.03 15.54
C CYS A 29 -14.80 -6.14 14.64
N GLY A 30 -14.33 -4.92 14.31
CA GLY A 30 -14.99 -3.89 13.50
C GLY A 30 -15.39 -4.31 12.09
N GLY A 31 -14.76 -5.37 11.59
CA GLY A 31 -15.10 -6.00 10.32
C GLY A 31 -16.40 -6.79 10.36
N CYS A 32 -16.80 -7.37 11.49
CA CYS A 32 -18.08 -8.11 11.66
C CYS A 32 -19.16 -7.22 12.27
N HIS A 33 -18.79 -6.47 13.29
CA HIS A 33 -19.67 -5.58 14.04
C HIS A 33 -19.17 -4.17 13.80
N ILE A 34 -19.99 -3.30 13.24
CA ILE A 34 -19.53 -1.93 12.95
C ILE A 34 -19.41 -1.12 14.25
N GLU A 35 -18.99 0.14 14.15
CA GLU A 35 -18.65 0.95 15.33
C GLU A 35 -19.78 1.09 16.36
N ASP A 36 -21.03 1.14 15.91
CA ASP A 36 -22.21 1.22 16.77
C ASP A 36 -22.65 -0.13 17.37
N GLY A 37 -21.91 -1.22 17.10
CA GLY A 37 -22.18 -2.56 17.59
C GLY A 37 -23.13 -3.37 16.69
N SER A 38 -23.72 -2.75 15.66
CA SER A 38 -24.60 -3.48 14.75
C SER A 38 -23.85 -4.51 13.90
N GLY A 39 -24.50 -5.64 13.68
CA GLY A 39 -23.95 -6.74 12.89
C GLY A 39 -24.10 -6.53 11.39
N MET A 40 -23.13 -7.01 10.60
CA MET A 40 -23.22 -6.97 9.15
C MET A 40 -24.08 -8.10 8.56
N GLY A 41 -25.15 -7.73 7.86
CA GLY A 41 -26.06 -8.65 7.15
C GLY A 41 -26.82 -9.58 8.10
N ASP A 42 -27.54 -10.56 7.55
CA ASP A 42 -28.42 -11.44 8.35
C ASP A 42 -27.65 -12.52 9.15
N ILE A 43 -26.32 -12.57 9.00
CA ILE A 43 -25.47 -13.65 9.53
C ILE A 43 -24.73 -13.20 10.79
N VAL A 44 -24.39 -11.90 10.90
CA VAL A 44 -23.65 -11.37 12.04
C VAL A 44 -24.63 -10.73 13.03
N PRO A 45 -24.64 -11.14 14.31
CA PRO A 45 -25.53 -10.59 15.34
C PRO A 45 -25.31 -9.11 15.60
N ASP A 46 -26.35 -8.38 16.00
CA ASP A 46 -26.21 -7.07 16.63
C ASP A 46 -25.73 -7.23 18.09
N LEU A 47 -24.62 -6.58 18.45
CA LEU A 47 -24.09 -6.60 19.80
C LEU A 47 -25.03 -5.88 20.79
N ASN A 48 -25.81 -4.92 20.33
CA ASN A 48 -26.76 -4.19 21.18
C ASN A 48 -27.97 -5.05 21.60
N GLU A 49 -28.19 -6.20 20.97
CA GLU A 49 -29.34 -7.07 21.27
C GLU A 49 -28.98 -8.23 22.22
N ASP A 50 -27.89 -8.95 21.91
CA ASP A 50 -27.60 -10.24 22.56
C ASP A 50 -26.33 -10.23 23.43
N LEU A 51 -25.48 -9.20 23.35
CA LEU A 51 -24.18 -9.21 24.05
C LEU A 51 -24.35 -9.32 25.56
N GLY A 52 -25.25 -8.53 26.16
CA GLY A 52 -25.52 -8.55 27.60
C GLY A 52 -26.08 -9.89 28.07
N TYR A 53 -26.98 -10.49 27.29
CA TYR A 53 -27.48 -11.84 27.57
C TYR A 53 -26.35 -12.86 27.64
N PHE A 54 -25.50 -12.96 26.61
CA PHE A 54 -24.38 -13.91 26.63
C PHE A 54 -23.36 -13.60 27.73
N ALA A 55 -23.18 -12.33 28.11
CA ALA A 55 -22.27 -11.95 29.18
C ALA A 55 -22.76 -12.32 30.59
N SER A 56 -24.04 -12.68 30.75
CA SER A 56 -24.70 -12.90 32.05
C SER A 56 -24.51 -14.31 32.64
N PHE A 57 -23.93 -15.26 31.89
CA PHE A 57 -23.75 -16.64 32.35
C PHE A 57 -22.49 -17.30 31.78
N THR A 58 -21.94 -18.29 32.49
CA THR A 58 -20.61 -18.89 32.22
C THR A 58 -20.43 -19.39 30.79
N GLU A 59 -21.40 -20.14 30.26
CA GLU A 59 -21.34 -20.73 28.91
C GLU A 59 -21.40 -19.65 27.82
N GLY A 60 -22.24 -18.63 28.00
CA GLY A 60 -22.35 -17.49 27.11
C GLY A 60 -21.07 -16.66 27.11
N ARG A 61 -20.48 -16.44 28.29
CA ARG A 61 -19.21 -15.74 28.43
C ARG A 61 -18.06 -16.47 27.75
N SER A 62 -17.99 -17.79 27.91
CA SER A 62 -17.04 -18.65 27.20
C SER A 62 -17.24 -18.57 25.70
N TYR A 63 -18.50 -18.60 25.23
CA TYR A 63 -18.85 -18.47 23.81
C TYR A 63 -18.30 -17.17 23.21
N LEU A 64 -18.53 -16.02 23.85
CA LEU A 64 -18.09 -14.71 23.35
C LEU A 64 -16.57 -14.61 23.15
N VAL A 65 -15.76 -15.23 24.02
CA VAL A 65 -14.29 -15.21 23.88
C VAL A 65 -13.80 -16.21 22.81
N ARG A 66 -14.62 -17.18 22.45
CA ARG A 66 -14.29 -18.25 21.51
C ARG A 66 -14.78 -17.97 20.08
N VAL A 67 -15.65 -16.97 19.87
CA VAL A 67 -16.07 -16.57 18.52
C VAL A 67 -14.85 -16.20 17.66
N PRO A 68 -14.85 -16.46 16.34
CA PRO A 68 -13.65 -16.33 15.51
C PRO A 68 -12.99 -14.95 15.57
N GLY A 69 -13.78 -13.88 15.68
CA GLY A 69 -13.26 -12.51 15.80
C GLY A 69 -12.43 -12.28 17.07
N ALA A 70 -12.81 -12.90 18.19
CA ALA A 70 -12.06 -12.81 19.44
C ALA A 70 -10.91 -13.83 19.49
N SER A 71 -11.21 -15.10 19.20
CA SER A 71 -10.25 -16.21 19.37
C SER A 71 -9.10 -16.18 18.37
N HIS A 72 -9.32 -15.68 17.15
CA HIS A 72 -8.28 -15.57 16.11
C HIS A 72 -7.65 -14.17 16.02
N SER A 73 -8.06 -13.21 16.84
CA SER A 73 -7.41 -11.89 16.87
C SER A 73 -5.91 -12.03 17.19
N PRO A 74 -5.04 -11.16 16.66
CA PRO A 74 -3.62 -11.14 17.01
C PRO A 74 -3.33 -10.48 18.37
N LEU A 75 -4.35 -9.98 19.05
CA LEU A 75 -4.24 -9.33 20.36
C LEU A 75 -3.69 -10.28 21.42
N SER A 76 -2.95 -9.75 22.39
CA SER A 76 -2.63 -10.49 23.62
C SER A 76 -3.92 -10.84 24.39
N ASP A 77 -3.86 -11.81 25.30
CA ASP A 77 -5.03 -12.15 26.13
C ASP A 77 -5.43 -10.95 27.02
N GLY A 78 -4.46 -10.16 27.49
CA GLY A 78 -4.70 -8.89 28.17
C GLY A 78 -5.41 -7.84 27.31
N ASP A 79 -4.88 -7.53 26.12
CA ASP A 79 -5.50 -6.53 25.22
C ASP A 79 -6.91 -6.96 24.79
N LEU A 80 -7.12 -8.25 24.51
CA LEU A 80 -8.44 -8.78 24.20
C LEU A 80 -9.40 -8.65 25.39
N THR A 81 -8.91 -8.84 26.61
CA THR A 81 -9.71 -8.61 27.83
C THR A 81 -10.18 -7.17 27.92
N GLU A 82 -9.30 -6.21 27.63
CA GLU A 82 -9.68 -4.79 27.61
C GLU A 82 -10.72 -4.49 26.53
N VAL A 83 -10.57 -5.07 25.33
CA VAL A 83 -11.57 -4.97 24.24
C VAL A 83 -12.93 -5.52 24.65
N MET A 84 -12.96 -6.74 25.19
CA MET A 84 -14.19 -7.39 25.65
C MET A 84 -14.89 -6.52 26.71
N ASN A 85 -14.14 -6.00 27.66
CA ASN A 85 -14.67 -5.14 28.72
C ASN A 85 -15.16 -3.78 28.20
N TRP A 86 -14.49 -3.23 27.19
CA TRP A 86 -14.96 -2.02 26.51
C TRP A 86 -16.27 -2.29 25.75
N MET A 87 -16.39 -3.41 25.03
CA MET A 87 -17.63 -3.80 24.34
C MET A 87 -18.80 -3.94 25.33
N LEU A 88 -18.57 -4.60 26.47
CA LEU A 88 -19.58 -4.74 27.52
C LEU A 88 -20.06 -3.38 28.06
N ARG A 89 -19.12 -2.47 28.33
CA ARG A 89 -19.45 -1.11 28.79
C ARG A 89 -20.11 -0.24 27.72
N THR A 90 -19.95 -0.57 26.45
CA THR A 90 -20.42 0.26 25.34
C THR A 90 -21.78 -0.22 24.82
N PHE A 91 -21.91 -1.51 24.55
CA PHE A 91 -23.08 -2.09 23.88
C PHE A 91 -24.02 -2.86 24.83
N ALA A 92 -23.54 -3.25 26.02
CA ALA A 92 -24.32 -4.00 27.01
C ALA A 92 -24.37 -3.29 28.37
N ALA A 93 -24.17 -1.97 28.41
CA ALA A 93 -24.08 -1.21 29.66
C ALA A 93 -25.36 -1.33 30.51
N ALA A 94 -26.52 -1.41 29.85
CA ALA A 94 -27.83 -1.51 30.50
C ALA A 94 -28.03 -2.85 31.24
N ASP A 95 -27.25 -3.88 30.89
CA ASP A 95 -27.35 -5.21 31.47
C ASP A 95 -26.41 -5.41 32.68
N GLU A 96 -25.65 -4.39 33.06
CA GLU A 96 -24.68 -4.39 34.17
C GLU A 96 -23.76 -5.65 34.21
N PRO A 97 -23.10 -6.01 33.09
CA PRO A 97 -22.38 -7.27 33.00
C PRO A 97 -21.12 -7.31 33.87
N GLU A 98 -20.80 -8.49 34.41
CA GLU A 98 -19.49 -8.73 35.03
C GLU A 98 -18.37 -8.60 33.99
N LEU A 99 -17.27 -7.96 34.37
CA LEU A 99 -16.14 -7.74 33.46
C LEU A 99 -15.25 -8.98 33.41
N TYR A 100 -14.72 -9.28 32.23
CA TYR A 100 -13.74 -10.33 32.02
C TYR A 100 -12.43 -10.04 32.75
N SER A 101 -11.84 -11.11 33.28
CA SER A 101 -10.44 -11.13 33.70
C SER A 101 -9.55 -11.74 32.61
N GLU A 102 -8.28 -11.37 32.57
CA GLU A 102 -7.31 -11.97 31.63
C GLU A 102 -7.18 -13.49 31.81
N ALA A 103 -7.30 -13.98 33.05
CA ALA A 103 -7.30 -15.40 33.35
C ALA A 103 -8.51 -16.12 32.73
N GLU A 104 -9.70 -15.51 32.77
CA GLU A 104 -10.91 -16.03 32.14
C GLU A 104 -10.75 -16.10 30.61
N VAL A 105 -10.23 -15.04 30.00
CA VAL A 105 -9.96 -14.99 28.56
C VAL A 105 -8.94 -16.07 28.17
N THR A 106 -7.82 -16.14 28.89
CA THR A 106 -6.74 -17.12 28.66
C THR A 106 -7.26 -18.56 28.73
N ALA A 107 -8.13 -18.86 29.70
CA ALA A 107 -8.67 -20.20 29.92
C ALA A 107 -9.64 -20.64 28.80
N ASN A 108 -10.35 -19.70 28.18
CA ASN A 108 -11.43 -20.01 27.24
C ASN A 108 -11.03 -19.81 25.77
N ARG A 109 -10.25 -18.77 25.44
CA ARG A 109 -9.99 -18.30 24.07
C ARG A 109 -9.50 -19.40 23.12
N ARG A 110 -8.66 -20.30 23.62
CA ARG A 110 -8.00 -21.36 22.82
C ARG A 110 -8.82 -22.65 22.74
N ILE A 111 -9.99 -22.71 23.37
CA ILE A 111 -10.89 -23.86 23.27
C ILE A 111 -11.62 -23.79 21.94
N ARG A 112 -11.30 -24.71 21.02
CA ARG A 112 -11.93 -24.75 19.69
C ARG A 112 -13.45 -24.78 19.76
N MET A 113 -14.09 -24.07 18.83
CA MET A 113 -15.51 -24.12 18.57
C MET A 113 -15.69 -24.53 17.11
N ASN A 114 -16.14 -25.77 16.88
CA ASN A 114 -16.20 -26.34 15.53
C ASN A 114 -17.35 -25.76 14.69
N ASP A 115 -18.45 -25.37 15.34
CA ASP A 115 -19.60 -24.75 14.70
C ASP A 115 -20.17 -23.64 15.59
N VAL A 116 -19.82 -22.39 15.25
CA VAL A 116 -20.18 -21.20 16.03
C VAL A 116 -21.67 -20.92 15.95
N HIS A 117 -22.30 -21.18 14.80
CA HIS A 117 -23.72 -20.93 14.60
C HIS A 117 -24.59 -21.93 15.36
N ALA A 118 -24.21 -23.21 15.35
CA ALA A 118 -24.92 -24.24 16.11
C ALA A 118 -24.84 -23.98 17.63
N VAL A 119 -23.65 -23.61 18.13
CA VAL A 119 -23.48 -23.27 19.55
C VAL A 119 -24.28 -22.02 19.92
N ARG A 120 -24.24 -20.96 19.10
CA ARG A 120 -25.07 -19.75 19.32
C ARG A 120 -26.54 -20.11 19.41
N LYS A 121 -27.04 -20.92 18.47
CA LYS A 121 -28.45 -21.34 18.45
C LYS A 121 -28.84 -22.05 19.73
N GLN A 122 -28.04 -23.01 20.20
CA GLN A 122 -28.29 -23.72 21.46
C GLN A 122 -28.32 -22.77 22.67
N LEU A 123 -27.41 -21.79 22.71
CA LEU A 123 -27.35 -20.82 23.81
C LEU A 123 -28.52 -19.82 23.77
N LEU A 124 -29.05 -19.51 22.60
CA LEU A 124 -30.27 -18.70 22.44
C LEU A 124 -31.54 -19.48 22.78
N GLU A 125 -31.58 -20.78 22.53
CA GLU A 125 -32.70 -21.64 22.97
C GLU A 125 -32.86 -21.63 24.50
N LEU A 126 -31.78 -21.41 25.26
CA LEU A 126 -31.82 -21.19 26.71
C LEU A 126 -32.48 -19.85 27.12
N LYS A 127 -32.45 -18.85 26.22
CA LYS A 127 -33.11 -17.54 26.42
C LYS A 127 -34.63 -17.71 26.40
N ASP A 128 -35.11 -18.58 25.51
CA ASP A 128 -36.52 -18.86 25.30
C ASP A 128 -37.06 -20.00 26.18
N ASN A 129 -36.18 -20.89 26.67
CA ASN A 129 -36.55 -22.04 27.52
C ASN A 129 -35.42 -22.42 28.53
N PRO A 130 -35.40 -21.82 29.73
CA PRO A 130 -34.31 -22.00 30.70
C PRO A 130 -34.15 -23.41 31.29
N ASP A 131 -35.13 -24.31 31.09
CA ASP A 131 -35.09 -25.69 31.57
C ASP A 131 -34.50 -26.69 30.55
N ALA A 132 -34.16 -26.24 29.34
CA ALA A 132 -33.58 -27.08 28.29
C ALA A 132 -32.08 -27.31 28.54
N GLY A 133 -31.72 -28.37 29.28
CA GLY A 133 -30.32 -28.73 29.51
C GLY A 133 -29.49 -28.86 28.21
N MET A 134 -28.23 -28.42 28.25
CA MET A 134 -27.31 -28.45 27.11
C MET A 134 -27.12 -29.89 26.58
N SER A 135 -27.54 -30.17 25.34
CA SER A 135 -27.28 -31.46 24.70
C SER A 135 -25.83 -31.53 24.20
N PRO A 136 -25.07 -32.61 24.47
CA PRO A 136 -23.68 -32.69 24.05
C PRO A 136 -23.58 -32.77 22.53
N ALA A 137 -22.81 -31.85 21.94
CA ALA A 137 -22.41 -31.94 20.54
C ALA A 137 -21.55 -33.21 20.32
N PRO A 138 -21.64 -33.85 19.14
CA PRO A 138 -20.92 -35.09 18.86
C PRO A 138 -19.40 -34.87 18.94
N GLN A 139 -18.76 -35.58 19.87
CA GLN A 139 -17.31 -35.67 19.97
C GLN A 139 -16.80 -36.63 18.88
N THR A 140 -16.11 -36.11 17.87
CA THR A 140 -15.33 -36.93 16.96
C THR A 140 -13.88 -36.96 17.41
N THR A 141 -13.42 -38.18 17.68
CA THR A 141 -12.07 -38.55 18.05
C THR A 141 -11.16 -38.53 16.81
N ALA A 142 -10.04 -37.81 16.88
CA ALA A 142 -8.79 -38.19 16.23
C ALA A 142 -7.65 -37.27 16.71
N ALA A 143 -6.63 -37.87 17.30
CA ALA A 143 -5.37 -37.22 17.65
C ALA A 143 -4.52 -36.97 16.40
N PRO A 144 -3.76 -35.86 16.31
CA PRO A 144 -2.63 -35.77 15.39
C PRO A 144 -1.40 -36.40 16.02
N GLN A 145 -0.82 -37.37 15.30
CA GLN A 145 0.49 -37.93 15.59
C GLN A 145 1.59 -36.88 15.37
N ALA A 146 2.57 -36.88 16.26
CA ALA A 146 3.79 -36.10 16.15
C ALA A 146 4.59 -36.55 14.92
N PHE A 147 4.88 -35.62 14.00
CA PHE A 147 5.90 -35.83 12.98
C PHE A 147 7.24 -35.30 13.49
N VAL A 148 8.15 -36.25 13.70
CA VAL A 148 9.58 -36.05 13.95
C VAL A 148 10.23 -35.66 12.60
N GLY A 149 10.80 -34.47 12.53
CA GLY A 149 11.62 -34.07 11.39
C GLY A 149 13.01 -34.72 11.49
N PRO A 150 13.63 -35.16 10.38
CA PRO A 150 15.04 -35.49 10.39
C PRO A 150 15.89 -34.23 10.26
N GLN A 151 16.90 -34.14 11.13
CA GLN A 151 18.01 -33.19 11.06
C GLN A 151 19.14 -33.71 10.14
N GLN A 152 19.82 -32.73 9.53
CA GLN A 152 21.23 -32.70 9.06
C GLN A 152 21.60 -33.36 7.71
N PRO A 153 22.74 -32.97 7.08
CA PRO A 153 23.69 -31.88 7.41
C PRO A 153 24.05 -30.93 6.23
N ALA A 154 24.84 -29.91 6.59
CA ALA A 154 25.60 -29.02 5.72
C ALA A 154 26.74 -29.75 4.97
N ASP A 155 27.11 -29.23 3.79
CA ASP A 155 28.46 -29.09 3.22
C ASP A 155 28.34 -28.12 2.01
N GLN A 156 29.03 -26.98 2.00
CA GLN A 156 30.29 -26.72 1.25
C GLN A 156 30.22 -27.21 -0.21
N GLU A 157 30.39 -26.39 -1.26
CA GLU A 157 31.53 -25.51 -1.58
C GLU A 157 31.14 -24.40 -2.58
N ALA A 158 31.91 -23.31 -2.57
CA ALA A 158 32.00 -22.33 -3.66
C ALA A 158 32.84 -22.88 -4.83
N PRO A 159 32.73 -22.28 -6.02
CA PRO A 159 33.96 -21.77 -6.63
C PRO A 159 33.87 -20.31 -7.07
N GLU A 160 34.94 -19.59 -6.75
CA GLU A 160 35.36 -18.33 -7.35
C GLU A 160 35.47 -18.43 -8.87
N GLN A 161 35.07 -17.38 -9.59
CA GLN A 161 35.79 -16.91 -10.78
C GLN A 161 35.47 -15.43 -11.05
N LEU A 162 36.09 -14.58 -10.22
CA LEU A 162 36.37 -13.18 -10.55
C LEU A 162 37.57 -13.16 -11.50
N ALA A 163 37.32 -12.96 -12.79
CA ALA A 163 38.35 -12.63 -13.76
C ALA A 163 38.42 -11.11 -13.96
N SER A 164 39.33 -10.52 -13.21
CA SER A 164 40.14 -9.34 -13.51
C SER A 164 39.90 -8.59 -14.84
N LEU A 165 39.41 -7.36 -14.73
CA LEU A 165 39.85 -6.26 -15.60
C LEU A 165 40.59 -5.25 -14.72
N SER A 166 41.90 -5.44 -14.64
CA SER A 166 42.85 -4.44 -14.18
C SER A 166 42.82 -3.26 -15.16
N VAL A 167 42.05 -2.23 -14.86
CA VAL A 167 42.27 -0.90 -15.40
C VAL A 167 43.24 -0.18 -14.47
N ALA A 168 44.32 0.30 -15.07
CA ALA A 168 45.38 1.03 -14.40
C ALA A 168 44.79 2.13 -13.51
N THR A 169 45.20 2.10 -12.24
CA THR A 169 44.93 3.13 -11.25
C THR A 169 45.83 4.33 -11.54
N SER A 170 45.25 5.39 -12.11
CA SER A 170 45.64 6.77 -11.84
C SER A 170 44.48 7.39 -11.06
N ALA A 171 44.55 7.41 -9.73
CA ALA A 171 45.17 8.45 -8.90
C ALA A 171 44.29 9.71 -8.83
N THR A 172 43.58 9.80 -7.70
CA THR A 172 42.54 10.77 -7.28
C THR A 172 41.11 10.29 -7.60
N PRO A 173 40.24 10.01 -6.60
CA PRO A 173 38.83 9.77 -6.86
C PRO A 173 38.24 11.00 -7.56
N PRO A 174 37.32 10.81 -8.51
CA PRO A 174 36.72 11.93 -9.22
C PRO A 174 36.05 12.87 -8.22
N PRO A 175 36.12 14.19 -8.44
CA PRO A 175 35.61 15.17 -7.48
C PRO A 175 34.11 14.98 -7.26
N THR A 176 33.68 14.86 -6.00
CA THR A 176 32.28 14.61 -5.63
C THR A 176 31.65 15.82 -4.97
N LEU A 177 30.36 16.05 -5.23
CA LEU A 177 29.59 17.07 -4.51
C LEU A 177 29.41 16.70 -3.03
N THR A 178 29.40 17.71 -2.16
CA THR A 178 28.93 17.56 -0.78
C THR A 178 27.43 17.21 -0.77
N PRO A 179 26.89 16.60 0.31
CA PRO A 179 25.47 16.30 0.41
C PRO A 179 24.56 17.53 0.19
N GLU A 180 24.96 18.69 0.71
CA GLU A 180 24.23 19.95 0.57
C GLU A 180 24.25 20.45 -0.88
N GLN A 181 25.41 20.42 -1.53
CA GLN A 181 25.53 20.75 -2.96
C GLN A 181 24.71 19.80 -3.82
N GLN A 182 24.75 18.50 -3.52
CA GLN A 182 24.05 17.47 -4.27
C GLN A 182 22.52 17.65 -4.17
N LEU A 183 22.01 17.97 -2.98
CA LEU A 183 20.59 18.29 -2.76
C LEU A 183 20.17 19.54 -3.53
N ALA A 184 20.93 20.64 -3.37
CA ALA A 184 20.64 21.91 -4.03
C ALA A 184 20.73 21.82 -5.57
N PHE A 185 21.69 21.04 -6.08
CA PHE A 185 21.82 20.79 -7.51
C PHE A 185 20.64 19.99 -8.04
N GLY A 186 20.22 18.94 -7.33
CA GLY A 186 19.06 18.13 -7.68
C GLY A 186 17.77 18.95 -7.74
N GLU A 187 17.54 19.81 -6.75
CA GLU A 187 16.42 20.75 -6.75
C GLU A 187 16.48 21.71 -7.95
N ALA A 188 17.64 22.31 -8.20
CA ALA A 188 17.83 23.24 -9.31
C ALA A 188 17.53 22.58 -10.67
N LEU A 189 17.96 21.34 -10.89
CA LEU A 189 17.69 20.55 -12.08
C LEU A 189 16.19 20.23 -12.22
N PHE A 190 15.51 19.87 -11.11
CA PHE A 190 14.12 19.45 -11.10
C PHE A 190 13.14 20.51 -11.64
N PHE A 191 13.48 21.79 -11.42
CA PHE A 191 12.68 22.93 -11.85
C PHE A 191 13.18 23.63 -13.13
N ASP A 192 14.24 23.12 -13.76
CA ASP A 192 14.84 23.79 -14.93
C ASP A 192 14.20 23.36 -16.24
N THR A 193 13.43 24.27 -16.85
CA THR A 193 12.78 24.03 -18.14
C THR A 193 13.75 24.03 -19.31
N SER A 194 14.94 24.62 -19.16
CA SER A 194 15.95 24.68 -20.22
C SER A 194 16.55 23.30 -20.54
N LEU A 195 16.25 22.28 -19.74
CA LEU A 195 16.69 20.91 -19.96
C LEU A 195 15.75 20.07 -20.83
N SER A 196 14.62 20.62 -21.29
CA SER A 196 13.83 19.99 -22.36
C SER A 196 14.27 20.48 -23.74
N ARG A 197 13.97 19.70 -24.78
CA ARG A 197 14.31 20.01 -26.18
C ARG A 197 13.97 21.45 -26.57
N PHE A 198 12.76 21.89 -26.20
CA PHE A 198 12.22 23.22 -26.53
C PHE A 198 12.34 24.24 -25.39
N GLY A 199 13.02 23.92 -24.30
CA GLY A 199 13.28 24.86 -23.19
C GLY A 199 12.04 25.25 -22.37
N ASN A 200 10.98 24.44 -22.43
CA ASN A 200 9.63 24.76 -21.93
C ASN A 200 9.08 23.77 -20.90
N GLN A 201 9.83 22.72 -20.54
CA GLN A 201 9.36 21.66 -19.65
C GLN A 201 10.46 21.22 -18.69
N ALA A 202 10.12 21.07 -17.42
CA ALA A 202 10.97 20.51 -16.37
C ALA A 202 10.33 19.27 -15.75
N CYS A 203 11.00 18.60 -14.81
CA CYS A 203 10.39 17.54 -14.02
C CYS A 203 9.11 18.03 -13.32
N ALA A 204 9.19 19.23 -12.72
CA ALA A 204 8.07 19.89 -12.03
C ALA A 204 6.87 20.22 -12.93
N SER A 205 7.02 20.22 -14.26
CA SER A 205 5.90 20.48 -15.16
C SER A 205 4.87 19.35 -15.13
N CYS A 206 5.32 18.10 -15.05
CA CYS A 206 4.46 16.92 -14.89
C CYS A 206 4.34 16.50 -13.43
N HIS A 207 5.30 16.86 -12.58
CA HIS A 207 5.31 16.52 -11.17
C HIS A 207 5.17 17.77 -10.31
N ASP A 208 3.95 18.33 -10.26
CA ASP A 208 3.65 19.61 -9.62
C ASP A 208 3.78 19.51 -8.08
N PRO A 209 4.73 20.24 -7.44
CA PRO A 209 4.87 20.25 -5.99
C PRO A 209 3.61 20.67 -5.24
N GLY A 210 2.75 21.49 -5.85
CA GLY A 210 1.48 21.93 -5.29
C GLY A 210 0.38 20.85 -5.33
N ARG A 211 0.63 19.70 -5.97
CA ARG A 211 -0.33 18.61 -6.18
C ARG A 211 0.28 17.25 -5.86
N ALA A 212 1.01 17.17 -4.75
CA ALA A 212 1.74 15.95 -4.36
C ALA A 212 2.62 15.38 -5.49
N PHE A 213 3.21 16.24 -6.32
CA PHE A 213 4.05 15.85 -7.45
C PHE A 213 3.35 14.96 -8.49
N ALA A 214 2.03 15.12 -8.67
CA ALA A 214 1.23 14.51 -9.74
C ALA A 214 0.86 15.54 -10.84
N ASP A 215 0.49 15.07 -12.04
CA ASP A 215 0.12 15.94 -13.16
C ASP A 215 -1.39 16.14 -13.27
N GLN A 216 -1.91 17.26 -12.74
CA GLN A 216 -3.33 17.59 -12.86
C GLN A 216 -3.75 17.94 -14.30
N ARG A 217 -2.81 18.35 -15.18
CA ARG A 217 -3.13 18.68 -16.59
C ARG A 217 -3.54 17.43 -17.37
N SER A 218 -3.14 16.25 -16.89
CA SER A 218 -3.50 14.96 -17.48
C SER A 218 -5.01 14.73 -17.47
N MET A 219 -5.75 15.26 -16.48
CA MET A 219 -7.21 15.16 -16.43
C MET A 219 -7.90 15.95 -17.54
N THR A 220 -7.32 17.08 -17.95
CA THR A 220 -7.97 18.05 -18.84
C THR A 220 -7.50 18.01 -20.28
N VAL A 221 -6.22 17.77 -20.52
CA VAL A 221 -5.63 17.87 -21.87
C VAL A 221 -4.93 16.59 -22.29
N GLY A 222 -4.49 15.77 -21.35
CA GLY A 222 -3.72 14.56 -21.64
C GLY A 222 -4.50 13.26 -21.55
N SER A 223 -5.82 13.30 -21.33
CA SER A 223 -6.71 12.15 -21.19
C SER A 223 -6.14 11.05 -20.27
N GLY A 224 -5.54 11.43 -19.14
CA GLY A 224 -4.90 10.49 -18.21
C GLY A 224 -3.39 10.30 -18.38
N ALA A 225 -2.74 11.01 -19.30
CA ALA A 225 -1.28 11.07 -19.45
C ALA A 225 -0.75 12.51 -19.48
N SER A 226 0.56 12.71 -19.34
CA SER A 226 1.19 14.03 -19.48
C SER A 226 1.49 14.39 -20.94
N ILE A 227 1.44 15.68 -21.26
CA ILE A 227 1.87 16.23 -22.55
C ILE A 227 3.37 16.51 -22.50
N GLY A 228 4.07 16.12 -23.56
CA GLY A 228 5.50 16.34 -23.74
C GLY A 228 5.85 17.76 -24.19
N SER A 229 7.17 17.99 -24.25
CA SER A 229 7.78 19.30 -24.52
C SER A 229 7.44 19.83 -25.92
N ASP A 230 7.07 18.97 -26.86
CA ASP A 230 6.62 19.39 -28.19
C ASP A 230 5.21 20.01 -28.20
N GLY A 231 4.50 19.98 -27.05
CA GLY A 231 3.17 20.54 -26.86
C GLY A 231 2.03 19.70 -27.45
N SER A 232 2.31 18.48 -27.93
CA SER A 232 1.29 17.64 -28.58
C SER A 232 1.41 16.15 -28.29
N SER A 233 2.61 15.60 -28.17
CA SER A 233 2.83 14.20 -27.85
C SER A 233 2.42 13.91 -26.43
N THR A 234 1.80 12.75 -26.22
CA THR A 234 1.55 12.18 -24.90
C THR A 234 2.12 10.77 -24.82
N GLY A 235 2.42 10.35 -23.59
CA GLY A 235 2.64 8.95 -23.27
C GLY A 235 1.35 8.12 -23.33
N HIS A 236 1.46 6.84 -22.99
CA HIS A 236 0.29 5.95 -22.81
C HIS A 236 0.03 5.61 -21.34
N ARG A 237 0.73 6.29 -20.42
CA ARG A 237 0.60 6.11 -18.99
C ARG A 237 0.47 7.45 -18.27
N ASN A 238 -0.22 7.42 -17.14
CA ASN A 238 -0.29 8.49 -16.18
C ASN A 238 1.07 8.70 -15.50
N ALA A 239 1.41 9.95 -15.23
CA ALA A 239 2.57 10.30 -14.41
C ALA A 239 2.21 10.08 -12.93
N PRO A 240 2.86 9.13 -12.22
CA PRO A 240 2.55 8.90 -10.81
C PRO A 240 3.03 10.09 -9.95
N SER A 241 2.44 10.23 -8.75
CA SER A 241 3.02 11.08 -7.71
C SER A 241 4.47 10.66 -7.43
N LEU A 242 5.34 11.65 -7.22
CA LEU A 242 6.72 11.39 -6.76
C LEU A 242 6.85 11.34 -5.24
N THR A 243 5.79 11.66 -4.48
CA THR A 243 5.87 11.50 -3.03
C THR A 243 6.13 10.04 -2.68
N TYR A 244 7.06 9.80 -1.77
CA TYR A 244 7.50 8.48 -1.32
C TYR A 244 8.11 7.58 -2.41
N VAL A 245 8.38 8.08 -3.62
CA VAL A 245 8.95 7.28 -4.73
C VAL A 245 10.28 6.64 -4.35
N ALA A 246 11.10 7.36 -3.58
CA ALA A 246 12.43 6.94 -3.19
C ALA A 246 12.44 5.77 -2.19
N ALA A 247 11.30 5.46 -1.57
CA ALA A 247 11.13 4.29 -0.73
C ALA A 247 10.89 2.99 -1.53
N THR A 248 10.76 3.10 -2.86
CA THR A 248 10.71 1.94 -3.76
C THR A 248 12.02 1.14 -3.66
N PRO A 249 11.98 -0.17 -3.35
CA PRO A 249 13.18 -0.99 -3.28
C PRO A 249 13.80 -1.19 -4.67
N ALA A 250 15.07 -1.57 -4.68
CA ALA A 250 15.74 -2.00 -5.91
C ALA A 250 14.99 -3.16 -6.58
N PHE A 251 15.02 -3.21 -7.90
CA PHE A 251 14.36 -4.27 -8.66
C PHE A 251 14.96 -5.64 -8.33
N THR A 252 14.10 -6.61 -8.01
CA THR A 252 14.48 -7.99 -7.69
C THR A 252 13.44 -8.97 -8.21
N LEU A 253 13.93 -10.12 -8.70
CA LEU A 253 13.09 -11.19 -9.25
C LEU A 253 12.64 -12.20 -8.19
N ASN A 254 13.35 -12.28 -7.07
CA ASN A 254 13.21 -13.36 -6.07
C ASN A 254 13.04 -12.78 -4.65
N ASP A 255 12.13 -11.83 -4.47
CA ASP A 255 11.81 -11.28 -3.16
C ASP A 255 10.83 -12.17 -2.40
N THR A 256 11.28 -12.67 -1.25
CA THR A 256 10.51 -13.51 -0.31
C THR A 256 9.98 -12.71 0.89
N THR A 257 10.06 -11.38 0.86
CA THR A 257 9.62 -10.50 1.95
C THR A 257 8.11 -10.64 2.15
N GLN A 258 7.70 -11.01 3.36
CA GLN A 258 6.29 -11.05 3.72
C GLN A 258 5.78 -9.64 4.00
N THR A 259 4.80 -9.19 3.22
CA THR A 259 4.19 -7.86 3.33
C THR A 259 2.77 -7.90 3.88
N SER A 260 2.18 -9.09 3.99
CA SER A 260 0.83 -9.30 4.52
C SER A 260 0.81 -10.54 5.41
N PRO A 261 0.00 -10.58 6.47
CA PRO A 261 -0.13 -11.76 7.32
C PRO A 261 -0.59 -12.98 6.50
N PRO A 262 -0.09 -14.20 6.77
CA PRO A 262 -0.57 -15.39 6.09
C PRO A 262 -2.06 -15.59 6.35
N ALA A 263 -2.85 -15.76 5.27
CA ALA A 263 -4.27 -16.03 5.37
C ALA A 263 -4.52 -17.29 6.21
N GLN A 264 -5.20 -17.14 7.35
CA GLN A 264 -5.43 -18.23 8.30
C GLN A 264 -6.42 -19.30 7.79
N ASN A 265 -7.14 -19.03 6.69
CA ASN A 265 -8.10 -19.95 6.09
C ASN A 265 -7.69 -20.35 4.66
N ARG A 266 -6.88 -21.40 4.52
CA ARG A 266 -6.57 -22.06 3.23
C ARG A 266 -7.75 -22.85 2.63
N SER A 267 -8.97 -22.69 3.16
CA SER A 267 -10.14 -23.49 2.79
C SER A 267 -10.85 -23.02 1.50
N ARG A 268 -10.50 -21.86 0.95
CA ARG A 268 -10.91 -21.46 -0.41
C ARG A 268 -9.63 -21.37 -1.23
N VAL A 269 -9.48 -22.32 -2.17
CA VAL A 269 -8.43 -22.46 -3.19
C VAL A 269 -7.13 -21.72 -2.84
N ALA A 270 -6.17 -22.42 -2.24
CA ALA A 270 -4.83 -21.87 -2.05
C ALA A 270 -4.32 -21.35 -3.40
N ALA A 271 -4.21 -20.03 -3.55
CA ALA A 271 -3.60 -19.42 -4.72
C ALA A 271 -2.21 -20.03 -4.86
N THR A 272 -1.97 -20.74 -5.97
CA THR A 272 -0.62 -21.19 -6.32
C THR A 272 0.18 -19.93 -6.61
N ALA A 273 1.08 -19.58 -5.69
CA ALA A 273 1.98 -18.44 -5.87
C ALA A 273 2.68 -18.57 -7.22
N LYS A 274 2.50 -17.57 -8.08
CA LYS A 274 3.13 -17.53 -9.40
C LYS A 274 4.57 -17.06 -9.24
N ALA A 275 5.47 -17.48 -10.13
CA ALA A 275 6.85 -17.00 -10.12
C ALA A 275 6.91 -15.46 -10.18
N ALA A 276 5.99 -14.83 -10.92
CA ALA A 276 5.92 -13.38 -11.01
C ALA A 276 5.45 -12.67 -9.71
N ASP A 277 4.90 -13.39 -8.72
CA ASP A 277 4.59 -12.81 -7.40
C ASP A 277 5.84 -12.48 -6.59
N THR A 278 7.02 -13.04 -6.91
CA THR A 278 8.29 -12.72 -6.23
C THR A 278 9.00 -11.50 -6.80
N ILE A 279 8.47 -10.90 -7.87
CA ILE A 279 9.05 -9.70 -8.49
C ILE A 279 8.65 -8.47 -7.66
N ARG A 280 9.64 -7.66 -7.27
CA ARG A 280 9.44 -6.49 -6.43
C ARG A 280 10.39 -5.35 -6.79
N GLY A 281 9.94 -4.12 -6.54
CA GLY A 281 10.78 -2.92 -6.69
C GLY A 281 10.94 -2.49 -8.14
N GLY A 282 11.96 -1.68 -8.40
CA GLY A 282 12.15 -1.03 -9.69
C GLY A 282 11.21 0.16 -9.90
N PHE A 283 11.56 1.01 -10.85
CA PHE A 283 10.92 2.30 -11.11
C PHE A 283 10.14 2.28 -12.42
N PHE A 284 9.26 3.27 -12.58
CA PHE A 284 8.11 3.26 -13.50
C PHE A 284 7.06 2.20 -13.17
N TRP A 285 5.93 2.25 -13.89
CA TRP A 285 4.81 1.33 -13.72
C TRP A 285 5.14 -0.13 -14.07
N ASP A 286 6.15 -0.36 -14.91
CA ASP A 286 6.60 -1.68 -15.39
C ASP A 286 7.94 -2.15 -14.79
N GLY A 287 8.53 -1.36 -13.90
CA GLY A 287 9.79 -1.71 -13.25
C GLY A 287 11.02 -1.70 -14.15
N ARG A 288 10.93 -1.13 -15.36
CA ARG A 288 12.00 -1.22 -16.37
C ARG A 288 13.31 -0.57 -15.93
N GLU A 289 13.26 0.36 -14.99
CA GLU A 289 14.47 0.94 -14.41
C GLU A 289 14.79 0.35 -13.04
N PRO A 290 16.00 -0.18 -12.83
CA PRO A 290 16.36 -0.86 -11.59
C PRO A 290 16.64 0.08 -10.41
N THR A 291 16.99 1.35 -10.70
CA THR A 291 17.40 2.35 -9.72
C THR A 291 16.74 3.71 -9.98
N LEU A 292 16.67 4.54 -8.93
CA LEU A 292 16.12 5.90 -9.03
C LEU A 292 17.02 6.77 -9.92
N GLU A 293 18.34 6.58 -9.83
CA GLU A 293 19.34 7.25 -10.65
C GLU A 293 19.14 6.98 -12.15
N ASN A 294 18.73 5.77 -12.53
CA ASN A 294 18.41 5.51 -13.93
C ASN A 294 17.08 6.17 -14.32
N GLN A 295 16.06 6.05 -13.46
CA GLN A 295 14.72 6.61 -13.71
C GLN A 295 14.75 8.12 -13.97
N VAL A 296 15.57 8.89 -13.24
CA VAL A 296 15.62 10.35 -13.43
C VAL A 296 16.25 10.77 -14.75
N LEU A 297 17.00 9.88 -15.41
CA LEU A 297 17.63 10.18 -16.71
C LEU A 297 16.71 9.89 -17.90
N THR A 298 15.85 8.87 -17.80
CA THR A 298 15.00 8.41 -18.91
C THR A 298 14.10 9.51 -19.50
N PRO A 299 13.45 10.39 -18.70
CA PRO A 299 12.55 11.41 -19.24
C PRO A 299 13.20 12.47 -20.10
N PHE A 300 14.49 12.77 -19.86
CA PHE A 300 15.24 13.77 -20.62
C PHE A 300 15.26 13.42 -22.12
N VAL A 301 15.45 12.15 -22.46
CA VAL A 301 15.64 11.68 -23.85
C VAL A 301 14.38 11.08 -24.46
N ASN A 302 13.31 10.90 -23.68
CA ASN A 302 12.06 10.38 -24.20
C ASN A 302 11.38 11.45 -25.07
N ALA A 303 11.22 11.15 -26.37
CA ALA A 303 10.65 12.05 -27.37
C ALA A 303 9.21 12.51 -27.06
N ARG A 304 8.45 11.75 -26.26
CA ARG A 304 7.08 12.09 -25.83
C ARG A 304 7.04 12.82 -24.49
N GLU A 305 8.21 13.07 -23.87
CA GLU A 305 8.36 13.76 -22.59
C GLU A 305 9.27 14.99 -22.77
N MET A 306 10.55 14.97 -22.40
CA MET A 306 11.42 16.15 -22.52
C MET A 306 12.18 16.23 -23.86
N GLY A 307 12.37 15.09 -24.54
CA GLY A 307 12.71 15.02 -25.97
C GLY A 307 14.12 15.45 -26.41
N LEU A 308 15.11 15.50 -25.51
CA LEU A 308 16.52 15.64 -25.88
C LEU A 308 16.94 14.51 -26.82
N GLN A 309 17.93 14.77 -27.67
CA GLN A 309 18.43 13.78 -28.62
C GLN A 309 19.03 12.56 -27.91
N ASP A 310 19.85 12.80 -26.89
CA ASP A 310 20.50 11.79 -26.06
C ASP A 310 21.04 12.44 -24.76
N LEU A 311 21.69 11.63 -23.91
CA LEU A 311 22.26 12.13 -22.65
C LEU A 311 23.51 13.00 -22.83
N SER A 312 24.15 13.01 -24.01
CA SER A 312 25.27 13.92 -24.27
C SER A 312 24.79 15.36 -24.38
N GLU A 313 23.63 15.58 -25.01
CA GLU A 313 22.99 16.90 -25.05
C GLU A 313 22.64 17.41 -23.64
N LEU A 314 22.14 16.54 -22.76
CA LEU A 314 21.87 16.88 -21.36
C LEU A 314 23.14 17.35 -20.64
N VAL A 315 24.22 16.57 -20.79
CA VAL A 315 25.52 16.89 -20.18
C VAL A 315 26.08 18.21 -20.71
N GLU A 316 26.00 18.45 -22.02
CA GLU A 316 26.45 19.71 -22.64
C GLU A 316 25.67 20.91 -22.10
N ARG A 317 24.34 20.81 -22.00
CA ARG A 317 23.49 21.88 -21.45
C ARG A 317 23.81 22.19 -19.99
N VAL A 318 24.04 21.16 -19.18
CA VAL A 318 24.37 21.33 -17.76
C VAL A 318 25.79 21.87 -17.59
N ALA A 319 26.78 21.28 -18.25
CA ALA A 319 28.18 21.70 -18.12
C ALA A 319 28.44 23.09 -18.72
N GLY A 320 27.72 23.47 -19.77
CA GLY A 320 27.86 24.76 -20.45
C GLY A 320 27.08 25.92 -19.80
N SER A 321 26.28 25.66 -18.77
CA SER A 321 25.41 26.66 -18.16
C SER A 321 26.02 27.28 -16.90
N GLU A 322 26.21 28.61 -16.91
CA GLU A 322 26.65 29.37 -15.73
C GLU A 322 25.70 29.20 -14.53
N ARG A 323 24.43 28.84 -14.78
CA ARG A 323 23.41 28.58 -13.75
C ARG A 323 23.88 27.53 -12.74
N TYR A 324 24.64 26.53 -13.18
CA TYR A 324 24.99 25.40 -12.32
C TYR A 324 26.34 25.52 -11.61
N GLN A 325 27.15 26.51 -11.97
CA GLN A 325 28.46 26.75 -11.34
C GLN A 325 28.38 26.85 -9.80
N PRO A 326 27.39 27.54 -9.19
CA PRO A 326 27.29 27.63 -7.73
C PRO A 326 27.08 26.27 -7.03
N TYR A 327 26.43 25.31 -7.70
CA TYR A 327 26.16 24.00 -7.12
C TYR A 327 27.31 23.02 -7.37
N LEU A 328 27.91 23.09 -8.55
CA LEU A 328 29.01 22.20 -8.96
C LEU A 328 30.34 22.58 -8.30
N GLY A 329 30.54 23.86 -7.92
CA GLY A 329 31.79 24.33 -7.33
C GLY A 329 33.00 24.01 -8.23
N ASP A 330 34.07 23.49 -7.63
CA ASP A 330 35.29 23.09 -8.34
C ASP A 330 35.12 21.80 -9.18
N VAL A 331 33.93 21.18 -9.15
CA VAL A 331 33.56 20.02 -10.00
C VAL A 331 33.19 20.50 -11.42
N THR A 332 33.90 21.49 -11.93
CA THR A 332 33.72 22.10 -13.25
C THR A 332 35.07 22.18 -13.98
N GLY A 333 35.09 21.89 -15.30
CA GLY A 333 36.28 21.97 -16.16
C GLY A 333 36.60 20.70 -16.95
N ASP A 334 37.65 20.75 -17.78
CA ASP A 334 38.08 19.68 -18.72
C ASP A 334 38.38 18.32 -18.04
N ALA A 335 38.49 18.31 -16.71
CA ALA A 335 38.74 17.11 -15.91
C ALA A 335 37.48 16.27 -15.63
N VAL A 336 36.26 16.81 -15.85
CA VAL A 336 35.01 16.06 -15.62
C VAL A 336 34.57 15.40 -16.92
N SER A 337 34.66 14.07 -16.99
CA SER A 337 34.18 13.33 -18.16
C SER A 337 32.65 13.44 -18.30
N PRO A 338 32.08 13.34 -19.51
CA PRO A 338 30.64 13.35 -19.71
C PRO A 338 29.89 12.28 -18.90
N ALA A 339 30.49 11.09 -18.76
CA ALA A 339 29.95 10.02 -17.94
C ALA A 339 29.90 10.39 -16.45
N HIS A 340 30.93 11.07 -15.95
CA HIS A 340 30.94 11.55 -14.57
C HIS A 340 29.88 12.64 -14.35
N MET A 341 29.75 13.61 -15.27
CA MET A 341 28.71 14.64 -15.19
C MET A 341 27.30 14.05 -15.21
N SER A 342 27.03 13.09 -16.11
CA SER A 342 25.74 12.37 -16.13
C SER A 342 25.47 11.66 -14.80
N GLY A 343 26.49 11.03 -14.20
CA GLY A 343 26.40 10.44 -12.87
C GLY A 343 26.07 11.47 -11.78
N LEU A 344 26.66 12.67 -11.81
CA LEU A 344 26.36 13.75 -10.87
C LEU A 344 24.92 14.25 -11.00
N ILE A 345 24.43 14.42 -12.24
CA ILE A 345 23.04 14.81 -12.52
C ILE A 345 22.07 13.78 -11.94
N ALA A 346 22.27 12.50 -12.29
CA ALA A 346 21.41 11.40 -11.83
C ALA A 346 21.38 11.30 -10.30
N LYS A 347 22.56 11.30 -9.68
CA LYS A 347 22.70 11.18 -8.23
C LYS A 347 22.09 12.38 -7.51
N SER A 348 22.21 13.59 -8.07
CA SER A 348 21.66 14.81 -7.47
C SER A 348 20.13 14.85 -7.52
N LEU A 349 19.54 14.56 -8.68
CA LEU A 349 18.08 14.42 -8.80
C LEU A 349 17.55 13.32 -7.86
N ALA A 350 18.20 12.15 -7.83
CA ALA A 350 17.80 11.07 -6.93
C ALA A 350 17.95 11.44 -5.44
N THR A 351 18.93 12.27 -5.06
CA THR A 351 19.04 12.82 -3.70
C THR A 351 17.93 13.79 -3.38
N TYR A 352 17.53 14.66 -4.30
CA TYR A 352 16.39 15.55 -4.10
C TYR A 352 15.09 14.77 -3.87
N LEU A 353 14.84 13.71 -4.65
CA LEU A 353 13.70 12.81 -4.48
C LEU A 353 13.72 12.00 -3.17
N ARG A 354 14.89 11.86 -2.53
CA ARG A 354 15.06 11.23 -1.20
C ARG A 354 14.88 12.21 -0.04
N SER A 355 14.75 13.51 -0.30
CA SER A 355 14.60 14.52 0.76
C SER A 355 13.22 14.50 1.42
N ASP A 356 13.11 15.20 2.55
CA ASP A 356 11.86 15.38 3.28
C ASP A 356 10.75 16.06 2.45
N THR A 357 11.13 16.79 1.39
CA THR A 357 10.19 17.38 0.42
C THR A 357 9.26 16.33 -0.20
N PHE A 358 9.75 15.09 -0.39
CA PHE A 358 8.98 13.99 -0.98
C PHE A 358 8.54 12.94 0.04
N ASN A 359 9.09 12.95 1.26
CA ASN A 359 8.97 11.86 2.23
C ASN A 359 8.64 12.41 3.63
N SER A 360 7.57 13.21 3.76
CA SER A 360 7.31 13.98 4.99
C SER A 360 6.76 13.16 6.16
N TYR A 361 6.04 12.06 5.90
CA TYR A 361 5.44 11.20 6.92
C TYR A 361 4.65 11.99 7.99
N ASP A 362 3.93 13.01 7.54
CA ASP A 362 3.21 13.98 8.39
C ASP A 362 1.69 13.95 8.14
N SER A 363 1.18 12.95 7.42
CA SER A 363 -0.25 12.82 7.12
C SER A 363 -1.08 12.64 8.39
N ARG A 364 -2.40 12.79 8.28
CA ARG A 364 -3.32 12.55 9.39
C ARG A 364 -3.19 11.12 9.93
N TYR A 365 -2.92 10.13 9.07
CA TYR A 365 -2.59 8.76 9.51
C TYR A 365 -1.30 8.72 10.34
N ASP A 366 -0.23 9.39 9.92
CA ASP A 366 1.05 9.36 10.64
C ASP A 366 0.95 10.02 12.02
N ARG A 367 0.20 11.14 12.11
CA ARG A 367 -0.09 11.83 13.38
C ARG A 367 -0.97 10.96 14.28
N PHE A 368 -1.93 10.23 13.71
CA PHE A 368 -2.78 9.30 14.44
C PHE A 368 -1.99 8.12 15.03
N VAL A 369 -1.14 7.47 14.23
CA VAL A 369 -0.30 6.33 14.69
C VAL A 369 0.70 6.77 15.78
N ARG A 370 1.16 8.04 15.74
CA ARG A 370 1.97 8.64 16.81
C ARG A 370 1.19 9.06 18.06
N GLY A 371 -0.13 8.92 18.06
CA GLY A 371 -0.99 9.34 19.18
C GLY A 371 -1.14 10.86 19.33
N GLU A 372 -0.81 11.63 18.29
CA GLU A 372 -0.86 13.10 18.31
C GLU A 372 -2.28 13.63 18.09
N ILE A 373 -3.16 12.80 17.49
CA ILE A 373 -4.54 13.14 17.20
C ILE A 373 -5.46 11.92 17.41
N THR A 374 -6.76 12.18 17.47
CA THR A 374 -7.80 11.13 17.43
C THR A 374 -8.42 11.08 16.03
N ALA A 375 -8.53 9.87 15.49
CA ALA A 375 -9.27 9.60 14.25
C ALA A 375 -10.78 9.69 14.51
N THR A 376 -11.55 10.06 13.49
CA THR A 376 -13.01 10.00 13.56
C THR A 376 -13.48 8.54 13.53
N ALA A 377 -14.68 8.33 14.04
CA ALA A 377 -15.51 7.14 13.83
C ALA A 377 -15.34 6.50 12.44
N GLN A 378 -15.65 7.28 11.40
CA GLN A 378 -15.64 6.85 10.01
C GLN A 378 -14.22 6.53 9.49
N GLU A 379 -13.22 7.30 9.89
CA GLU A 379 -11.82 7.05 9.57
C GLU A 379 -11.31 5.74 10.18
N MET A 380 -11.63 5.48 11.45
CA MET A 380 -11.25 4.24 12.12
C MET A 380 -11.97 3.04 11.49
N ALA A 381 -13.25 3.16 11.14
CA ALA A 381 -13.99 2.12 10.42
C ALA A 381 -13.34 1.83 9.06
N GLY A 382 -12.96 2.85 8.29
CA GLY A 382 -12.27 2.68 7.02
C GLY A 382 -10.91 2.01 7.16
N MET A 383 -10.16 2.40 8.19
CA MET A 383 -8.86 1.83 8.51
C MET A 383 -8.98 0.35 8.90
N GLY A 384 -9.97 0.01 9.72
CA GLY A 384 -10.30 -1.38 10.07
C GLY A 384 -10.66 -2.21 8.84
N LEU A 385 -11.51 -1.69 7.95
CA LEU A 385 -11.85 -2.34 6.68
C LEU A 385 -10.61 -2.60 5.84
N PHE A 386 -9.74 -1.62 5.67
CA PHE A 386 -8.54 -1.69 4.82
C PHE A 386 -7.57 -2.80 5.24
N PHE A 387 -7.33 -2.95 6.55
CA PHE A 387 -6.38 -3.91 7.10
C PHE A 387 -6.98 -5.29 7.42
N SER A 388 -8.28 -5.51 7.20
CA SER A 388 -8.97 -6.74 7.58
C SER A 388 -8.97 -7.81 6.48
N PRO A 389 -8.14 -8.88 6.56
CA PRO A 389 -7.94 -9.87 5.48
C PRO A 389 -9.13 -10.81 5.23
N GLY A 390 -10.22 -10.68 6.00
CA GLY A 390 -11.45 -11.46 5.87
C GLY A 390 -12.63 -10.69 5.27
N PHE A 391 -12.53 -9.36 5.16
CA PHE A 391 -13.63 -8.48 4.73
C PHE A 391 -13.28 -7.71 3.47
N THR A 392 -12.06 -7.21 3.40
CA THR A 392 -11.47 -6.63 2.19
C THR A 392 -10.15 -7.31 1.88
N ASN A 393 -9.54 -6.91 0.79
CA ASN A 393 -8.27 -7.44 0.29
C ASN A 393 -7.24 -6.32 0.03
N CYS A 394 -7.50 -5.08 0.48
CA CYS A 394 -6.66 -3.93 0.18
C CYS A 394 -5.22 -4.15 0.66
N ALA A 395 -5.07 -4.56 1.93
CA ALA A 395 -3.78 -4.82 2.57
C ALA A 395 -3.01 -6.03 1.99
N THR A 396 -3.62 -6.85 1.13
CA THR A 396 -2.89 -7.91 0.40
C THR A 396 -1.84 -7.32 -0.55
N CYS A 397 -2.14 -6.15 -1.12
CA CYS A 397 -1.25 -5.46 -2.05
C CYS A 397 -0.72 -4.13 -1.48
N HIS A 398 -1.56 -3.39 -0.76
CA HIS A 398 -1.27 -2.05 -0.26
C HIS A 398 -0.78 -2.06 1.19
N GLN A 399 0.24 -2.87 1.47
CA GLN A 399 0.92 -2.92 2.76
C GLN A 399 2.40 -3.25 2.55
N SER A 400 3.30 -2.59 3.29
CA SER A 400 4.74 -2.77 3.16
C SER A 400 5.33 -3.80 4.12
N SER A 401 4.63 -4.11 5.21
CA SER A 401 5.07 -5.07 6.23
C SER A 401 3.88 -5.79 6.86
N THR A 402 4.11 -6.92 7.52
CA THR A 402 3.03 -7.63 8.23
C THR A 402 2.45 -6.86 9.42
N ALA A 403 3.13 -5.82 9.91
CA ALA A 403 2.63 -4.95 10.95
C ALA A 403 1.55 -4.04 10.37
N ALA A 404 0.31 -4.20 10.81
CA ALA A 404 -0.71 -3.19 10.59
C ALA A 404 -0.32 -1.91 11.36
N TYR A 405 -0.71 -0.74 10.86
CA TYR A 405 -0.48 0.55 11.51
C TYR A 405 1.01 0.90 11.71
N ALA A 406 1.88 0.42 10.83
CA ALA A 406 3.29 0.73 10.91
C ALA A 406 3.53 2.24 10.74
N THR A 407 4.43 2.79 11.56
CA THR A 407 5.03 4.10 11.30
C THR A 407 5.76 4.03 9.96
N ASN A 408 5.60 5.05 9.12
CA ASN A 408 6.19 5.11 7.77
C ASN A 408 5.67 4.03 6.79
N GLU A 409 4.49 3.46 7.03
CA GLU A 409 3.80 2.56 6.06
C GLU A 409 3.64 3.26 4.70
N LEU A 410 4.00 2.60 3.60
CA LEU A 410 3.92 3.16 2.25
C LEU A 410 2.61 2.80 1.56
N PHE A 411 1.84 1.86 2.10
CA PHE A 411 0.62 1.34 1.50
C PHE A 411 0.88 0.74 0.12
N SER A 412 2.02 0.04 0.00
CA SER A 412 2.42 -0.70 -1.19
C SER A 412 3.42 -1.78 -0.81
N ASN A 413 3.23 -2.99 -1.35
CA ASN A 413 4.22 -4.06 -1.29
C ASN A 413 5.31 -3.91 -2.38
N HIS A 414 5.14 -2.98 -3.33
CA HIS A 414 5.99 -2.76 -4.52
C HIS A 414 6.11 -3.98 -5.44
N ARG A 415 5.15 -4.91 -5.36
CA ARG A 415 5.00 -6.03 -6.30
C ARG A 415 4.18 -5.55 -7.51
N TYR A 416 3.90 -6.47 -8.42
CA TYR A 416 3.21 -6.18 -9.67
C TYR A 416 1.91 -6.97 -9.75
N GLU A 417 0.80 -6.34 -10.11
CA GLU A 417 -0.50 -7.02 -10.23
C GLU A 417 -1.20 -6.62 -11.52
N ASN A 418 -1.89 -7.58 -12.15
CA ASN A 418 -2.90 -7.27 -13.15
C ASN A 418 -4.25 -7.23 -12.44
N ILE A 419 -4.76 -6.03 -12.21
CA ILE A 419 -6.06 -5.82 -11.54
C ILE A 419 -7.24 -5.73 -12.52
N GLY A 420 -7.02 -5.99 -13.82
CA GLY A 420 -8.05 -5.82 -14.84
C GLY A 420 -8.42 -4.36 -15.12
N THR A 421 -7.50 -3.42 -14.93
CA THR A 421 -7.73 -1.99 -15.19
C THR A 421 -8.34 -1.78 -16.59
N PRO A 422 -9.47 -1.05 -16.73
CA PRO A 422 -10.09 -0.81 -18.01
C PRO A 422 -9.18 -0.05 -18.97
N ILE A 423 -9.37 -0.28 -20.27
CA ILE A 423 -8.67 0.46 -21.33
C ILE A 423 -9.16 1.92 -21.34
N ASN A 424 -8.23 2.86 -21.37
CA ASN A 424 -8.52 4.27 -21.59
C ASN A 424 -8.54 4.57 -23.10
N GLN A 425 -9.71 4.44 -23.74
CA GLN A 425 -9.85 4.65 -25.19
C GLN A 425 -9.60 6.09 -25.61
N ASP A 426 -9.91 7.06 -24.75
CA ASP A 426 -9.65 8.47 -25.03
C ASP A 426 -8.14 8.74 -25.10
N LEU A 427 -7.36 8.12 -24.22
CA LEU A 427 -5.89 8.19 -24.27
C LEU A 427 -5.32 7.52 -25.53
N LEU A 428 -5.81 6.33 -25.90
CA LEU A 428 -5.35 5.63 -27.12
C LEU A 428 -5.68 6.42 -28.39
N THR A 429 -6.83 7.10 -28.39
CA THR A 429 -7.23 8.00 -29.48
C THR A 429 -6.32 9.22 -29.52
N LEU A 430 -6.05 9.85 -28.37
CA LEU A 430 -5.20 11.03 -28.26
C LEU A 430 -3.76 10.76 -28.73
N ASN A 431 -3.19 9.62 -28.35
CA ASN A 431 -1.79 9.30 -28.65
C ASN A 431 -1.58 8.51 -29.97
N GLY A 432 -2.68 8.15 -30.66
CA GLY A 432 -2.66 7.49 -31.96
C GLY A 432 -2.19 6.03 -31.94
N MET A 433 -2.24 5.34 -30.80
CA MET A 433 -1.79 3.93 -30.69
C MET A 433 -2.80 2.91 -31.23
N GLY A 434 -4.04 3.34 -31.49
CA GLY A 434 -5.12 2.51 -32.01
C GLY A 434 -5.85 1.70 -30.93
N THR A 435 -7.10 1.32 -31.20
CA THR A 435 -8.01 0.67 -30.23
C THR A 435 -7.58 -0.74 -29.82
N ASP A 436 -6.67 -1.36 -30.57
CA ASP A 436 -6.18 -2.73 -30.35
C ASP A 436 -4.91 -2.76 -29.49
N PHE A 437 -4.31 -1.60 -29.19
CA PHE A 437 -3.14 -1.53 -28.32
C PHE A 437 -3.51 -2.00 -26.92
N ARG A 438 -2.67 -2.89 -26.36
CA ARG A 438 -2.72 -3.33 -24.95
C ARG A 438 -1.34 -3.13 -24.35
N ASP A 439 -1.27 -2.41 -23.24
CA ASP A 439 -0.02 -2.16 -22.54
C ASP A 439 0.45 -3.46 -21.86
N PRO A 440 1.62 -4.02 -22.23
CA PRO A 440 2.11 -5.26 -21.66
C PRO A 440 2.58 -5.12 -20.20
N GLY A 441 2.66 -3.89 -19.66
CA GLY A 441 3.09 -3.63 -18.29
C GLY A 441 4.48 -4.20 -18.03
N LEU A 442 4.60 -4.97 -16.95
CA LEU A 442 5.82 -5.64 -16.52
C LEU A 442 6.45 -6.50 -17.64
N ALA A 443 5.66 -7.07 -18.56
CA ALA A 443 6.22 -7.86 -19.67
C ALA A 443 7.07 -7.05 -20.67
N ALA A 444 6.99 -5.71 -20.67
CA ALA A 444 7.92 -4.87 -21.42
C ALA A 444 9.31 -4.73 -20.75
N ASN A 445 9.47 -5.20 -19.51
CA ASN A 445 10.73 -5.10 -18.80
C ASN A 445 11.78 -6.05 -19.42
N PRO A 446 12.90 -5.54 -19.96
CA PRO A 446 13.90 -6.36 -20.64
C PRO A 446 14.57 -7.39 -19.71
N ALA A 447 14.54 -7.19 -18.39
CA ALA A 447 15.07 -8.14 -17.43
C ALA A 447 14.28 -9.46 -17.35
N LEU A 448 13.06 -9.51 -17.92
CA LEU A 448 12.16 -10.68 -17.81
C LEU A 448 12.14 -11.57 -19.05
N ALA A 449 12.71 -11.11 -20.16
CA ALA A 449 12.58 -11.73 -21.48
C ALA A 449 13.07 -13.19 -21.58
N ALA A 450 13.81 -13.70 -20.59
CA ALA A 450 14.41 -15.04 -20.61
C ALA A 450 13.93 -15.98 -19.49
N GLY A 451 13.01 -15.57 -18.61
CA GLY A 451 12.78 -16.29 -17.34
C GLY A 451 11.34 -16.51 -16.89
N PHE A 452 10.35 -15.93 -17.56
CA PHE A 452 8.95 -15.97 -17.12
C PHE A 452 8.00 -16.31 -18.27
N ASP A 453 6.93 -17.03 -17.95
CA ASP A 453 5.81 -17.22 -18.88
C ASP A 453 5.18 -15.84 -19.16
N PRO A 454 5.01 -15.43 -20.43
CA PRO A 454 4.35 -14.17 -20.75
C PRO A 454 3.00 -14.00 -20.05
N SER A 455 2.21 -15.06 -19.91
CA SER A 455 0.90 -15.01 -19.24
C SER A 455 0.98 -14.71 -17.73
N ASP A 456 2.15 -14.88 -17.10
CA ASP A 456 2.39 -14.59 -15.69
C ASP A 456 2.85 -13.16 -15.42
N ILE A 457 3.39 -12.46 -16.43
CA ILE A 457 3.96 -11.11 -16.29
C ILE A 457 3.22 -10.05 -17.12
N ASN A 458 2.41 -10.44 -18.09
CA ASN A 458 1.70 -9.52 -18.97
C ASN A 458 0.66 -8.68 -18.21
N ALA A 459 0.59 -7.40 -18.55
CA ALA A 459 -0.30 -6.39 -17.98
C ALA A 459 -0.27 -6.27 -16.45
N ARG A 460 0.81 -6.73 -15.80
CA ARG A 460 1.04 -6.46 -14.38
C ARG A 460 1.72 -5.10 -14.22
N PHE A 461 1.23 -4.29 -13.29
CA PHE A 461 1.81 -2.99 -13.00
C PHE A 461 2.19 -2.89 -11.53
N LYS A 462 3.25 -2.13 -11.24
CA LYS A 462 3.74 -1.92 -9.89
C LYS A 462 2.62 -1.34 -9.02
N VAL A 463 2.36 -1.96 -7.88
CA VAL A 463 1.40 -1.46 -6.89
C VAL A 463 1.89 -0.09 -6.41
N PRO A 464 1.16 1.02 -6.67
CA PRO A 464 1.60 2.34 -6.24
C PRO A 464 1.40 2.52 -4.73
N SER A 465 2.18 3.42 -4.12
CA SER A 465 1.86 3.92 -2.78
C SER A 465 0.48 4.60 -2.80
N LEU A 466 -0.30 4.41 -1.74
CA LEU A 466 -1.57 5.13 -1.56
C LEU A 466 -1.42 6.44 -0.78
N ARG A 467 -0.19 6.84 -0.42
CA ARG A 467 0.04 8.16 0.17
C ARG A 467 -0.33 9.24 -0.84
N ASN A 468 -1.01 10.28 -0.35
CA ASN A 468 -1.58 11.35 -1.16
C ASN A 468 -2.61 10.92 -2.22
N VAL A 469 -3.12 9.67 -2.20
CA VAL A 469 -4.02 9.17 -3.25
C VAL A 469 -5.25 10.06 -3.44
N ALA A 470 -5.80 10.64 -2.38
CA ALA A 470 -7.00 11.48 -2.47
C ALA A 470 -6.80 12.81 -3.24
N VAL A 471 -5.57 13.17 -3.60
CA VAL A 471 -5.23 14.45 -4.26
C VAL A 471 -4.39 14.27 -5.53
N THR A 472 -4.26 13.03 -6.04
CA THR A 472 -3.40 12.68 -7.18
C THR A 472 -4.17 12.07 -8.35
N ALA A 473 -5.44 12.44 -8.52
CA ALA A 473 -6.20 12.09 -9.73
C ALA A 473 -5.46 12.58 -11.00
N PRO A 474 -5.65 11.90 -12.15
CA PRO A 474 -6.48 10.72 -12.34
C PRO A 474 -5.77 9.43 -11.89
N TYR A 475 -6.51 8.33 -11.79
CA TYR A 475 -6.07 7.09 -11.16
C TYR A 475 -5.70 5.99 -12.17
N MET A 476 -4.97 5.01 -11.65
CA MET A 476 -4.40 3.87 -12.40
C MET A 476 -3.24 4.26 -13.33
N HIS A 477 -2.58 3.24 -13.90
CA HIS A 477 -1.40 3.42 -14.75
C HIS A 477 -1.71 4.19 -16.04
N ASN A 478 -2.98 4.24 -16.48
CA ASN A 478 -3.43 4.89 -17.71
C ASN A 478 -4.40 6.06 -17.45
N GLY A 479 -4.59 6.46 -16.18
CA GLY A 479 -5.42 7.62 -15.83
C GLY A 479 -6.90 7.47 -16.19
N VAL A 480 -7.43 6.24 -16.25
CA VAL A 480 -8.80 5.96 -16.74
C VAL A 480 -9.91 6.42 -15.81
N PHE A 481 -9.63 6.64 -14.53
CA PHE A 481 -10.62 7.11 -13.55
C PHE A 481 -10.26 8.50 -13.05
N SER A 482 -11.24 9.39 -13.01
CA SER A 482 -11.08 10.76 -12.50
C SER A 482 -11.35 10.87 -11.00
N GLU A 483 -12.15 9.98 -10.43
CA GLU A 483 -12.61 10.05 -9.04
C GLU A 483 -12.13 8.86 -8.19
N LEU A 484 -11.77 9.14 -6.93
CA LEU A 484 -11.33 8.10 -6.00
C LEU A 484 -12.47 7.11 -5.68
N ASP A 485 -13.71 7.60 -5.65
CA ASP A 485 -14.90 6.77 -5.45
C ASP A 485 -15.04 5.72 -6.56
N THR A 486 -14.74 6.09 -7.80
CA THR A 486 -14.73 5.17 -8.94
C THR A 486 -13.70 4.07 -8.78
N VAL A 487 -12.52 4.38 -8.23
CA VAL A 487 -11.50 3.37 -7.91
C VAL A 487 -12.04 2.37 -6.88
N LEU A 488 -12.67 2.84 -5.81
CA LEU A 488 -13.24 1.97 -4.78
C LEU A 488 -14.37 1.09 -5.34
N ARG A 489 -15.24 1.66 -6.17
CA ARG A 489 -16.30 0.91 -6.86
C ARG A 489 -15.75 -0.06 -7.90
N PHE A 490 -14.64 0.27 -8.55
CA PHE A 490 -13.90 -0.66 -9.40
C PHE A 490 -13.34 -1.83 -8.60
N TYR A 491 -12.90 -1.69 -7.35
CA TYR A 491 -12.58 -2.91 -6.59
C TYR A 491 -13.84 -3.66 -6.16
N ASN A 492 -14.90 -2.94 -5.80
CA ASN A 492 -16.14 -3.53 -5.32
C ASN A 492 -16.88 -4.36 -6.39
N HIS A 493 -16.77 -4.02 -7.68
CA HIS A 493 -17.48 -4.75 -8.75
C HIS A 493 -17.10 -6.23 -8.87
N TYR A 494 -15.92 -6.63 -8.37
CA TYR A 494 -15.51 -8.03 -8.35
C TYR A 494 -16.35 -8.88 -7.38
N ASN A 495 -16.96 -8.25 -6.38
CA ASN A 495 -17.76 -8.89 -5.34
C ASN A 495 -19.25 -8.53 -5.42
N GLU A 496 -19.61 -7.41 -6.06
CA GLU A 496 -21.00 -6.98 -6.26
C GLU A 496 -21.61 -7.59 -7.52
N THR A 497 -22.67 -8.39 -7.34
CA THR A 497 -23.35 -9.10 -8.44
C THR A 497 -24.63 -8.39 -8.91
N GLY A 498 -25.08 -7.37 -8.19
CA GLY A 498 -26.20 -6.51 -8.56
C GLY A 498 -25.89 -5.56 -9.72
N ALA A 499 -26.94 -4.94 -10.27
CA ALA A 499 -26.85 -4.05 -11.44
C ALA A 499 -25.96 -2.81 -11.20
N SER A 500 -25.91 -2.30 -9.96
CA SER A 500 -25.07 -1.16 -9.58
C SER A 500 -23.58 -1.48 -9.64
N GLY A 501 -23.16 -2.73 -9.38
CA GLY A 501 -21.77 -3.14 -9.46
C GLY A 501 -21.22 -3.16 -10.88
N GLN A 502 -22.07 -3.30 -11.89
CA GLN A 502 -21.64 -3.47 -13.27
C GLN A 502 -21.37 -2.15 -14.01
N ILE A 503 -21.72 -1.01 -13.42
CA ILE A 503 -21.68 0.30 -14.07
C ILE A 503 -20.54 1.14 -13.50
N ASN A 504 -19.75 1.75 -14.40
CA ASN A 504 -18.82 2.80 -14.04
C ASN A 504 -19.61 4.10 -13.74
N PRO A 505 -19.56 4.64 -12.52
CA PRO A 505 -20.32 5.84 -12.15
C PRO A 505 -19.93 7.09 -12.95
N GLU A 506 -18.70 7.19 -13.47
CA GLU A 506 -18.24 8.36 -14.24
C GLU A 506 -18.85 8.40 -15.64
N THR A 507 -19.12 7.24 -16.23
CA THR A 507 -19.61 7.13 -17.61
C THR A 507 -21.09 6.77 -17.70
N GLY A 508 -21.66 6.20 -16.63
CA GLY A 508 -23.00 5.61 -16.64
C GLY A 508 -23.12 4.39 -17.55
N GLN A 509 -22.01 3.81 -17.99
CA GLN A 509 -21.93 2.64 -18.86
C GLN A 509 -21.32 1.44 -18.12
N PRO A 510 -21.49 0.21 -18.63
CA PRO A 510 -20.75 -0.93 -18.11
C PRO A 510 -19.24 -0.69 -18.08
N TRP A 511 -18.54 -1.28 -17.10
CA TRP A 511 -17.09 -1.24 -17.06
C TRP A 511 -16.51 -1.72 -18.40
N THR A 512 -15.61 -0.93 -18.99
CA THR A 512 -14.96 -1.27 -20.25
C THR A 512 -14.06 -2.50 -20.07
N GLU A 513 -13.75 -3.17 -21.19
CA GLU A 513 -12.81 -4.28 -21.20
C GLU A 513 -11.48 -3.90 -20.53
N ALA A 514 -10.94 -4.84 -19.76
CA ALA A 514 -9.62 -4.72 -19.16
C ALA A 514 -8.52 -4.55 -20.23
N ASN A 515 -7.47 -3.79 -19.90
CA ASN A 515 -6.25 -3.69 -20.71
C ASN A 515 -5.65 -5.08 -21.00
N ASN A 516 -5.80 -6.04 -20.10
CA ASN A 516 -5.65 -7.42 -20.48
C ASN A 516 -6.54 -8.29 -19.60
N PRO A 517 -7.54 -8.98 -20.16
CA PRO A 517 -8.39 -9.89 -19.38
C PRO A 517 -7.64 -11.14 -18.94
N ASP A 518 -6.59 -11.56 -19.67
CA ASP A 518 -5.78 -12.71 -19.30
C ASP A 518 -4.83 -12.34 -18.15
N GLY A 519 -4.74 -13.23 -17.16
CA GLY A 519 -3.84 -13.06 -16.02
C GLY A 519 -4.33 -12.08 -14.95
N VAL A 520 -5.57 -11.59 -15.02
CA VAL A 520 -6.17 -10.79 -13.93
C VAL A 520 -6.16 -11.59 -12.63
N ALA A 521 -5.70 -10.96 -11.53
CA ALA A 521 -5.55 -11.55 -10.20
C ALA A 521 -6.89 -11.80 -9.48
N THR A 522 -7.80 -12.52 -10.14
CA THR A 522 -9.17 -12.78 -9.65
C THR A 522 -9.19 -13.54 -8.33
N ASP A 523 -8.16 -14.34 -8.04
CA ASP A 523 -7.93 -15.02 -6.77
C ASP A 523 -7.72 -14.04 -5.61
N LYS A 524 -7.08 -12.90 -5.87
CA LYS A 524 -6.92 -11.80 -4.91
C LYS A 524 -8.15 -10.90 -4.89
N LEU A 525 -8.73 -10.59 -6.05
CA LEU A 525 -9.78 -9.57 -6.23
C LEU A 525 -11.18 -10.03 -5.79
N ARG A 526 -11.52 -11.31 -5.92
CA ARG A 526 -12.85 -11.87 -5.57
C ARG A 526 -12.93 -12.38 -4.12
N VAL A 527 -12.18 -11.74 -3.24
CA VAL A 527 -12.14 -12.04 -1.81
C VAL A 527 -12.93 -10.98 -1.05
N GLY A 528 -13.72 -11.42 -0.06
CA GLY A 528 -14.55 -10.56 0.78
C GLY A 528 -16.02 -10.56 0.37
N PHE A 529 -16.73 -9.53 0.82
CA PHE A 529 -18.15 -9.29 0.52
C PHE A 529 -18.29 -7.97 -0.24
N PRO A 530 -19.35 -7.80 -1.06
CA PRO A 530 -19.67 -6.49 -1.60
C PRO A 530 -19.83 -5.45 -0.48
N LEU A 531 -19.20 -4.29 -0.69
CA LEU A 531 -19.18 -3.18 0.25
C LEU A 531 -20.39 -2.26 0.02
N SER A 532 -21.04 -1.90 1.12
CA SER A 532 -22.11 -0.89 1.15
C SER A 532 -21.57 0.53 0.95
N GLU A 533 -22.47 1.47 0.64
CA GLU A 533 -22.14 2.90 0.52
C GLU A 533 -21.47 3.46 1.80
N ARG A 534 -21.93 3.04 2.99
CA ARG A 534 -21.34 3.45 4.27
C ARG A 534 -19.89 2.96 4.39
N GLN A 535 -19.59 1.75 3.90
CA GLN A 535 -18.25 1.17 3.94
C GLN A 535 -17.32 1.79 2.89
N LEU A 536 -17.81 2.06 1.68
CA LEU A 536 -17.07 2.80 0.66
C LEU A 536 -16.71 4.21 1.16
N ALA A 537 -17.66 4.90 1.79
CA ALA A 537 -17.43 6.20 2.42
C ALA A 537 -16.42 6.11 3.58
N ALA A 538 -16.43 5.04 4.37
CA ALA A 538 -15.45 4.82 5.42
C ALA A 538 -14.03 4.59 4.85
N LEU A 539 -13.88 3.72 3.85
CA LEU A 539 -12.61 3.52 3.14
C LEU A 539 -12.09 4.82 2.52
N SER A 540 -12.97 5.60 1.89
CA SER A 540 -12.62 6.92 1.35
C SER A 540 -12.11 7.86 2.44
N ALA A 541 -12.78 7.92 3.60
CA ALA A 541 -12.32 8.72 4.74
C ALA A 541 -10.92 8.29 5.22
N PHE A 542 -10.66 6.99 5.29
CA PHE A 542 -9.33 6.48 5.63
C PHE A 542 -8.27 6.86 4.57
N LEU A 543 -8.55 6.68 3.28
CA LEU A 543 -7.60 7.04 2.22
C LEU A 543 -7.28 8.55 2.21
N ARG A 544 -8.23 9.41 2.59
CA ARG A 544 -7.99 10.85 2.79
C ARG A 544 -7.02 11.13 3.93
N MET A 545 -6.99 10.29 4.97
CA MET A 545 -6.00 10.43 6.06
C MET A 545 -4.56 10.25 5.59
N LEU A 546 -4.34 9.62 4.44
CA LEU A 546 -3.01 9.35 3.87
C LEU A 546 -2.42 10.56 3.13
N THR A 547 -3.10 11.70 3.18
CA THR A 547 -2.67 12.97 2.56
C THR A 547 -1.70 13.69 3.47
N ASP A 548 -0.49 14.00 2.97
CA ASP A 548 0.52 14.79 3.67
C ASP A 548 -0.08 16.12 4.10
N GLN A 549 0.38 16.63 5.25
CA GLN A 549 -0.24 17.80 5.90
C GLN A 549 -0.35 19.01 4.95
N ARG A 550 0.68 19.23 4.13
CA ARG A 550 0.74 20.34 3.17
C ARG A 550 -0.32 20.27 2.07
N TYR A 551 -0.94 19.11 1.82
CA TYR A 551 -1.95 18.89 0.77
C TYR A 551 -3.37 18.71 1.31
N GLU A 552 -3.58 18.73 2.63
CA GLU A 552 -4.92 18.55 3.23
C GLU A 552 -5.94 19.58 2.73
N HIS A 553 -5.49 20.78 2.36
CA HIS A 553 -6.33 21.84 1.79
C HIS A 553 -6.88 21.53 0.37
N LEU A 554 -6.38 20.46 -0.28
CA LEU A 554 -6.83 19.99 -1.59
C LEU A 554 -7.85 18.86 -1.48
N LEU A 555 -8.11 18.35 -0.27
CA LEU A 555 -9.12 17.34 -0.04
C LEU A 555 -10.52 17.89 -0.38
N PRO A 556 -11.38 17.10 -1.04
CA PRO A 556 -12.71 17.52 -1.47
C PRO A 556 -13.74 17.55 -0.35
#